data_AF-A0A524FND0-F1
#
_entry.id   AF-A0A524FND0-F1
#
_cell.length_a   1.000
_cell.length_b   1.000
_cell.length_c   1.000
_cell.angle_alpha   90.00
_cell.angle_beta   90.00
_cell.angle_gamma   90.00
#
_symmetry.space_group_name_H-M   'P 1'
#
loop_
_entity.id
_entity.type
_entity.pdbx_description
1 polymer ?
#
loop_
_entity_poly.entity_id
_entity_poly.type
_entity_poly.pdbx_seq_one_letter_code
_entity_poly.pdbx_strand_id
1 'polypeptide(L)'
;MASKNISVRLEIYEKLEKLKQKGESFSDVIERILSEGLKVSTSRLMKYFGIWADFPETITKEAEVFRKSMNDNIEERVKEGLDDLSRL
;
A
#
# COMPACT_ATOMS: atom_id res chain seq x y z
N MET A 1 -23.61 26.08 -7.71
CA MET A 1 -23.66 24.61 -7.80
C MET A 1 -25.04 24.15 -7.38
N ALA A 2 -25.63 23.19 -8.09
CA ALA A 2 -26.87 22.58 -7.65
C ALA A 2 -26.56 21.64 -6.47
N SER A 3 -27.31 21.75 -5.37
CA SER A 3 -27.18 20.86 -4.22
C SER A 3 -28.37 19.92 -4.14
N LYS A 4 -28.13 18.73 -3.58
CA LYS A 4 -29.16 17.77 -3.20
C LYS A 4 -28.90 17.33 -1.76
N ASN A 5 -29.97 17.15 -1.00
CA ASN A 5 -29.88 16.63 0.36
C ASN A 5 -29.89 15.11 0.32
N ILE A 6 -29.02 14.49 1.11
CA ILE A 6 -29.02 13.05 1.36
C ILE A 6 -29.17 12.83 2.87
N SER A 7 -29.92 11.80 3.24
CA SER A 7 -29.95 11.31 4.61
C SER A 7 -29.00 10.14 4.74
N VAL A 8 -28.17 10.14 5.78
CA VAL A 8 -27.25 9.06 6.10
C VAL A 8 -27.50 8.58 7.52
N ARG A 9 -27.11 7.34 7.82
CA ARG A 9 -27.18 6.83 9.19
C ARG A 9 -26.17 7.57 10.08
N LEU A 10 -26.50 7.72 11.37
CA LEU A 10 -25.70 8.52 12.31
C LEU A 10 -24.26 8.02 12.39
N GLU A 11 -24.06 6.71 12.45
CA GLU A 11 -22.72 6.11 12.51
C GLU A 11 -21.89 6.36 11.23
N ILE A 12 -22.53 6.64 10.09
CA ILE A 12 -21.85 7.03 8.85
C ILE A 12 -21.47 8.50 8.91
N TYR A 13 -22.36 9.36 9.41
CA TYR A 13 -22.06 10.77 9.63
C TYR A 13 -20.83 10.94 10.52
N GLU A 14 -20.80 10.26 11.67
CA GLU A 14 -19.66 10.32 12.61
C GLU A 14 -18.35 9.83 11.98
N LYS A 15 -18.40 8.82 11.10
CA LYS A 15 -17.23 8.36 10.35
C LYS A 15 -16.74 9.41 9.37
N LEU A 16 -17.65 10.06 8.63
CA LEU A 16 -17.29 11.13 7.71
C LEU A 16 -16.70 12.33 8.45
N GLU A 17 -17.24 12.67 9.62
CA GLU A 17 -16.73 13.75 10.47
C GLU A 17 -15.30 13.48 10.95
N LYS A 18 -15.00 12.25 11.37
CA LYS A 18 -13.63 11.84 11.75
C LYS A 18 -12.64 11.88 10.59
N LEU A 19 -13.10 11.64 9.37
CA LEU A 19 -12.26 11.64 8.17
C LEU A 19 -12.03 13.05 7.59
N LYS A 20 -12.87 14.02 7.99
CA LYS A 20 -12.86 15.38 7.49
C LYS A 20 -11.63 16.15 7.97
N GLN A 21 -10.89 16.73 7.04
CA GLN A 21 -9.74 17.57 7.31
C GLN A 21 -10.15 19.02 7.59
N LYS A 22 -9.25 19.81 8.17
CA LYS A 22 -9.52 21.22 8.51
C LYS A 22 -9.84 22.02 7.24
N GLY A 23 -11.05 22.58 7.17
CA GLY A 23 -11.52 23.35 6.02
C GLY A 23 -12.16 22.52 4.90
N GLU A 24 -12.20 21.19 5.02
CA GLU A 24 -12.82 20.28 4.04
C GLU A 24 -14.34 20.22 4.24
N SER A 25 -15.14 20.21 3.17
CA SER A 25 -16.59 19.98 3.24
C SER A 25 -16.91 18.48 3.24
N PHE A 26 -18.13 18.10 3.65
CA PHE A 26 -18.55 16.69 3.55
C PHE A 26 -18.58 16.18 2.11
N SER A 27 -18.88 17.06 1.15
CA SER A 27 -18.82 16.73 -0.27
C SER A 27 -17.40 16.38 -0.71
N ASP A 28 -16.41 17.14 -0.25
CA ASP A 28 -14.98 16.89 -0.57
C ASP A 28 -14.50 15.56 0.03
N VAL A 29 -14.91 15.25 1.26
CA VAL A 29 -14.62 13.95 1.90
C VAL A 29 -15.20 12.80 1.07
N ILE A 30 -16.47 12.91 0.65
CA ILE A 30 -17.13 11.89 -0.16
C ILE A 30 -16.42 11.74 -1.51
N GLU A 31 -16.06 12.84 -2.17
CA GLU A 31 -15.34 12.83 -3.44
C GLU A 31 -13.95 12.17 -3.31
N ARG A 32 -13.22 12.47 -2.24
CA ARG A 32 -11.93 11.85 -1.92
C ARG A 32 -12.07 10.34 -1.70
N ILE A 33 -13.04 9.92 -0.88
CA ILE A 33 -13.30 8.49 -0.63
C ILE A 33 -13.73 7.77 -1.91
N LEU A 34 -14.57 8.37 -2.76
CA LEU A 34 -14.96 7.77 -4.03
C LEU A 34 -13.77 7.66 -4.97
N SER A 35 -12.94 8.69 -5.05
CA SER A 35 -11.74 8.73 -5.89
C SER A 35 -10.66 7.74 -5.42
N GLU A 36 -10.54 7.54 -4.10
CA GLU A 36 -9.63 6.57 -3.50
C GLU A 36 -10.20 5.14 -3.58
N GLY A 37 -11.48 4.95 -3.28
CA GLY A 37 -12.20 3.67 -3.33
C GLY A 37 -12.28 3.10 -4.74
N LEU A 38 -12.50 3.94 -5.76
CA LEU A 38 -12.41 3.54 -7.18
C LEU A 38 -10.99 3.09 -7.54
N LYS A 39 -9.95 3.74 -7.00
CA LYS A 39 -8.54 3.33 -7.17
C LYS A 39 -8.16 2.08 -6.36
N VAL A 40 -8.93 1.71 -5.33
CA VAL A 40 -8.70 0.53 -4.48
C VAL A 40 -9.39 -0.71 -5.03
N SER A 41 -10.54 -0.59 -5.72
CA SER A 41 -11.24 -1.73 -6.33
C SER A 41 -10.38 -2.50 -7.37
N THR A 42 -9.45 -1.80 -8.01
CA THR A 42 -8.30 -2.38 -8.72
C THR A 42 -7.03 -1.86 -8.06
N SER A 43 -6.69 -2.41 -6.90
CA SER A 43 -5.53 -2.03 -6.09
C SER A 43 -4.35 -1.61 -6.96
N ARG A 44 -3.73 -0.47 -6.62
CA ARG A 44 -2.50 0.03 -7.25
C ARG A 44 -1.38 -1.04 -7.32
N LEU A 45 -1.47 -2.10 -6.53
CA LEU A 45 -0.58 -3.27 -6.55
C LEU A 45 -1.08 -4.40 -7.47
N MET A 46 -2.40 -4.59 -7.61
CA MET A 46 -2.99 -5.55 -8.55
C MET A 46 -2.60 -5.28 -9.99
N LYS A 47 -2.47 -4.00 -10.40
CA LYS A 47 -1.98 -3.65 -11.74
C LYS A 47 -0.53 -4.10 -12.02
N TYR A 48 0.22 -4.45 -10.98
CA TYR A 48 1.58 -4.99 -11.10
C TYR A 48 1.64 -6.50 -10.82
N PHE A 49 0.53 -7.12 -10.44
CA PHE A 49 0.45 -8.54 -10.13
C PHE A 49 0.56 -9.34 -11.43
N GLY A 50 1.58 -10.20 -11.55
CA GLY A 50 1.80 -11.04 -12.73
C GLY A 50 2.61 -10.43 -13.87
N ILE A 51 3.10 -9.18 -13.78
CA ILE A 51 3.93 -8.57 -14.85
C ILE A 51 5.17 -9.41 -15.17
N TRP A 52 5.68 -10.16 -14.19
CA TRP A 52 6.90 -10.94 -14.33
C TRP A 52 6.63 -12.38 -14.80
N ALA A 53 5.37 -12.76 -15.01
CA ALA A 53 5.01 -14.12 -15.44
C ALA A 53 5.53 -14.46 -16.84
N ASP A 54 5.64 -13.45 -17.71
CA ASP A 54 6.06 -13.61 -19.11
C ASP A 54 7.53 -13.21 -19.35
N PHE A 55 8.32 -13.06 -18.28
CA PHE A 55 9.72 -12.67 -18.43
C PHE A 55 10.55 -13.80 -19.08
N PRO A 56 11.50 -13.46 -19.97
CA PRO A 56 12.42 -14.45 -20.52
C PRO A 56 13.15 -15.19 -19.40
N GLU A 57 13.37 -16.50 -19.60
CA GLU A 57 14.00 -17.40 -18.61
C GLU A 57 15.42 -16.91 -18.19
N THR A 58 16.08 -16.15 -19.05
CA THR A 58 17.37 -15.53 -18.74
C THR A 58 17.26 -14.46 -17.65
N ILE A 59 16.20 -13.64 -17.68
CA ILE A 59 15.97 -12.57 -16.70
C ILE A 59 15.50 -13.16 -15.37
N THR A 60 14.70 -14.23 -15.40
CA THR A 60 14.27 -14.90 -14.17
C THR A 60 15.44 -15.56 -13.45
N LYS A 61 16.36 -16.21 -14.18
CA LYS A 61 17.58 -16.79 -13.61
C LYS A 61 18.51 -15.74 -12.98
N GLU A 62 18.72 -14.60 -13.63
CA GLU A 62 19.49 -13.50 -13.04
C GLU A 62 18.83 -12.95 -11.78
N ALA A 63 17.50 -12.79 -11.79
CA ALA A 63 16.75 -12.32 -10.62
C ALA A 63 16.85 -13.31 -9.44
N GLU A 64 16.87 -14.62 -9.68
CA GLU A 64 17.06 -15.65 -8.66
C GLU A 64 18.46 -15.58 -8.05
N VAL A 65 19.50 -15.46 -8.89
CA VAL A 65 20.89 -15.33 -8.43
C VAL A 65 21.07 -14.07 -7.60
N PHE A 66 20.52 -12.95 -8.07
CA PHE A 66 20.55 -11.68 -7.33
C PHE A 66 19.82 -11.81 -5.98
N ARG A 67 18.62 -12.39 -5.97
CA ARG A 67 17.84 -12.60 -4.75
C ARG A 67 18.57 -13.48 -3.74
N LYS A 68 19.24 -14.54 -4.20
CA LYS A 68 20.06 -15.40 -3.34
C LYS A 68 21.21 -14.61 -2.71
N SER A 69 21.94 -13.84 -3.50
CA SER A 69 23.04 -13.01 -2.99
C SER A 69 22.60 -11.96 -1.96
N MET A 70 21.39 -11.39 -2.14
CA MET A 70 20.82 -10.47 -1.16
C MET A 70 20.43 -11.17 0.14
N ASN A 71 19.85 -12.37 0.06
CA ASN A 71 19.50 -13.14 1.26
C ASN A 71 20.74 -13.52 2.05
N ASP A 72 21.77 -14.04 1.38
CA ASP A 72 23.03 -14.44 2.01
C ASP A 72 23.68 -13.24 2.73
N ASN A 73 23.67 -12.06 2.10
CA ASN A 73 24.22 -10.82 2.68
C ASN A 73 23.39 -10.31 3.88
N ILE A 74 22.06 -10.43 3.84
CA ILE A 74 21.19 -10.07 4.98
C ILE A 74 21.44 -11.03 6.15
N GLU A 75 21.58 -12.33 5.90
CA GLU A 75 21.86 -13.32 6.93
C GLU A 75 23.21 -13.07 7.62
N GLU A 76 24.25 -12.74 6.85
CA GLU A 76 25.56 -12.35 7.41
C GLU A 76 25.44 -11.11 8.30
N ARG A 77 24.77 -10.05 7.81
CA ARG A 77 24.60 -8.80 8.56
C ARG A 77 23.76 -8.95 9.83
N VAL A 78 22.73 -9.80 9.79
CA VAL A 78 21.91 -10.12 10.97
C VAL A 78 22.74 -10.92 11.97
N LYS A 79 23.56 -11.86 11.51
CA LYS A 79 24.45 -12.64 12.37
C LYS A 79 25.52 -11.78 13.04
N GLU A 80 26.17 -10.89 12.31
CA GLU A 80 27.14 -9.93 12.86
C GLU A 80 26.49 -9.04 13.94
N GLY A 81 25.30 -8.50 13.66
CA GLY A 81 24.58 -7.67 14.64
C GLY A 81 24.14 -8.44 15.89
N LEU A 82 23.84 -9.73 15.78
CA LEU A 82 23.52 -10.59 16.92
C LEU A 82 24.77 -10.97 17.74
N ASP A 83 25.89 -11.22 17.07
CA ASP A 83 27.16 -11.51 17.73
C ASP A 83 27.66 -10.29 18.53
N ASP A 84 27.49 -9.07 18.01
CA ASP A 84 27.82 -7.83 18.71
C ASP A 84 26.98 -7.62 19.98
N LEU A 85 25.70 -8.00 19.96
CA LEU A 85 24.82 -7.94 21.13
C LEU A 85 25.15 -9.00 22.19
N SER A 86 25.74 -10.13 21.79
CA SER A 86 26.13 -11.22 22.69
C SER A 86 27.44 -10.96 23.46
N ARG A 87 28.19 -9.92 23.08
CA ARG A 87 29.47 -9.51 23.68
C ARG A 87 29.35 -8.34 24.67
N LEU A 88 28.13 -7.83 24.89
CA LEU A 88 27.76 -6.85 25.92
C LEU A 88 27.27 -7.56 27.19
#